data_AF-A0A179C0E0-F1
#
_entry.id   AF-A0A179C0E0-F1
#
_cell.length_a   1.000
_cell.length_b   1.000
_cell.length_c   1.000
_cell.angle_alpha   90.00
_cell.angle_beta   90.00
_cell.angle_gamma   90.00
#
_symmetry.space_group_name_H-M   'P 1'
#
loop_
_entity.id
_entity.type
_entity.pdbx_description
1 polymer ?
#
loop_
_entity_poly.entity_id
_entity_poly.type
_entity_poly.pdbx_seq_one_letter_code
_entity_poly.pdbx_strand_id
1 'polypeptide(L)' 'MREQPIGEAVEDDERDKVIAYHRGDTHAAIDTLLEDIRHLRRQLTLAEGAMSRGMTRGWRPSYDRD' A
#
# COMPACT_ATOMS: atom_id res chain seq x y z
N MET A 1 13.18 -20.61 -17.07
CA MET A 1 13.27 -19.43 -16.19
C MET A 1 12.73 -18.27 -17.03
N ARG A 2 11.50 -17.80 -16.77
CA ARG A 2 10.92 -16.68 -17.54
C ARG A 2 11.44 -15.40 -16.91
N GLU A 3 12.29 -14.70 -17.63
CA GLU A 3 12.80 -13.39 -17.24
C GLU A 3 11.62 -12.42 -17.38
N GLN A 4 11.07 -11.96 -16.26
CA GLN A 4 10.08 -10.90 -16.28
C GLN A 4 10.81 -9.56 -16.44
N PRO A 5 10.35 -8.67 -17.33
CA PRO A 5 10.94 -7.35 -17.48
C PRO A 5 10.74 -6.58 -16.17
N ILE A 6 11.83 -6.23 -15.53
CA ILE A 6 11.87 -5.58 -14.21
C ILE A 6 11.60 -4.08 -14.38
N GLY A 7 10.44 -3.61 -13.88
CA GLY A 7 10.15 -2.18 -13.71
C GLY A 7 8.99 -1.66 -14.55
N GLU A 8 9.24 -1.34 -15.82
CA GLU A 8 8.34 -0.46 -16.58
C GLU A 8 7.08 -1.14 -17.14
N ALA A 9 7.18 -2.41 -17.55
CA ALA A 9 6.04 -3.17 -18.09
C ALA A 9 5.14 -3.79 -17.00
N VAL A 10 5.55 -3.72 -15.72
CA VAL A 10 4.81 -4.30 -14.58
C VAL A 10 3.99 -3.22 -13.85
N GLU A 11 4.47 -1.97 -13.82
CA GLU A 11 3.72 -0.86 -13.23
C GLU A 11 2.46 -0.49 -14.02
N ASP A 12 2.51 -0.55 -15.36
CA ASP A 12 1.33 -0.33 -16.21
C ASP A 12 0.29 -1.43 -15.96
N ASP A 13 0.75 -2.67 -15.76
CA ASP A 13 -0.11 -3.84 -15.52
C ASP A 13 -0.84 -3.77 -14.15
N GLU A 14 -0.20 -3.29 -13.08
CA GLU A 14 -0.88 -3.16 -11.77
C GLU A 14 -1.95 -2.05 -11.76
N ARG A 15 -1.65 -0.90 -12.37
CA ARG A 15 -2.62 0.20 -12.47
C ARG A 15 -3.80 -0.18 -13.35
N ASP A 16 -3.53 -0.79 -14.49
CA ASP A 16 -4.56 -1.27 -15.40
C ASP A 16 -5.44 -2.34 -14.74
N LYS A 17 -4.87 -3.24 -13.94
CA LYS A 17 -5.64 -4.22 -13.15
C LYS A 17 -6.57 -3.55 -12.16
N VAL A 18 -6.09 -2.54 -11.42
CA VAL A 18 -6.91 -1.80 -10.46
C VAL A 18 -8.04 -1.08 -11.19
N ILE A 19 -7.73 -0.36 -12.27
CA ILE A 19 -8.73 0.34 -13.08
C ILE A 19 -9.74 -0.65 -13.68
N ALA A 20 -9.28 -1.80 -14.19
CA ALA A 20 -10.14 -2.84 -14.75
C ALA A 20 -11.05 -3.49 -13.70
N TYR A 21 -10.58 -3.68 -12.47
CA TYR A 21 -11.41 -4.13 -11.35
C TYR A 21 -12.59 -3.18 -11.10
N HIS A 22 -12.35 -1.88 -11.24
CA HIS A 22 -13.37 -0.83 -11.18
C HIS A 22 -14.08 -0.58 -12.52
N ARG A 23 -13.97 -1.48 -13.51
CA ARG A 23 -14.61 -1.38 -14.84
C ARG A 23 -14.26 -0.10 -15.61
N GLY A 24 -13.05 0.41 -15.42
CA GLY A 24 -12.61 1.66 -16.03
C GLY A 24 -12.95 2.92 -15.23
N ASP A 25 -13.62 2.79 -14.08
CA ASP A 25 -13.88 3.93 -13.20
C ASP A 25 -12.66 4.26 -12.35
N THR A 26 -11.84 5.19 -12.86
CA THR A 26 -10.64 5.66 -12.19
C THR A 26 -10.93 6.39 -10.87
N HIS A 27 -12.08 7.05 -10.74
CA HIS A 27 -12.44 7.73 -9.50
C HIS A 27 -12.74 6.71 -8.40
N ALA A 28 -13.55 5.69 -8.71
CA ALA A 28 -13.82 4.59 -7.78
C ALA A 28 -12.54 3.85 -7.37
N ALA A 29 -11.62 3.63 -8.32
CA ALA A 29 -10.31 3.05 -8.03
C ALA A 29 -9.48 3.90 -7.04
N ILE A 30 -9.40 5.21 -7.28
CA ILE A 30 -8.69 6.14 -6.39
C ILE A 30 -9.33 6.17 -5.00
N ASP A 31 -10.66 6.20 -4.91
CA ASP A 31 -11.37 6.23 -3.64
C ASP A 31 -11.08 4.98 -2.79
N THR A 32 -11.07 3.79 -3.42
CA THR A 32 -10.69 2.53 -2.75
C THR A 32 -9.24 2.57 -2.27
N LEU A 33 -8.29 3.02 -3.10
CA LEU A 33 -6.88 3.12 -2.67
C LEU A 33 -6.70 4.11 -1.50
N LEU A 34 -7.43 5.23 -1.51
CA LEU A 34 -7.42 6.18 -0.40
C LEU A 34 -8.03 5.56 0.87
N GLU A 35 -9.06 4.74 0.76
CA GLU A 35 -9.62 4.00 1.88
C GLU A 35 -8.64 2.97 2.45
N ASP A 36 -7.97 2.23 1.58
CA ASP A 36 -6.95 1.24 1.96
C ASP A 36 -5.79 1.93 2.68
N ILE A 37 -5.30 3.07 2.19
CA ILE A 37 -4.25 3.86 2.87
C ILE A 37 -4.72 4.27 4.27
N ARG A 38 -5.96 4.76 4.41
CA ARG A 38 -6.52 5.11 5.73
C ARG A 38 -6.62 3.89 6.64
N HIS A 39 -7.04 2.74 6.12
CA HIS A 39 -7.12 1.49 6.86
C HIS A 39 -5.73 1.04 7.34
N LEU A 40 -4.74 1.00 6.46
CA LEU A 40 -3.38 0.57 6.77
C LEU A 40 -2.72 1.50 7.80
N ARG A 41 -2.90 2.82 7.69
CA ARG A 41 -2.40 3.77 8.69
C ARG A 41 -3.02 3.53 10.08
N ARG A 42 -4.31 3.20 10.15
CA ARG A 42 -4.97 2.82 11.42
C ARG A 42 -4.38 1.54 11.98
N GLN A 43 -4.22 0.50 11.15
CA GLN A 43 -3.61 -0.76 11.57
C GLN A 43 -2.18 -0.56 12.08
N LEU A 44 -1.40 0.30 11.43
CA LEU A 44 -0.04 0.63 11.85
C LEU A 44 -0.02 1.35 13.20
N THR A 45 -0.95 2.27 13.44
CA THR A 45 -1.11 2.94 14.74
C THR A 45 -1.44 1.95 15.86
N LEU A 46 -2.35 1.00 15.59
CA LEU A 46 -2.71 -0.04 16.55
C LEU A 46 -1.52 -0.97 16.84
N ALA A 47 -0.77 -1.36 15.80
CA ALA A 47 0.42 -2.18 15.94
C ALA A 47 1.51 -1.45 16.74
N GLU A 48 1.76 -0.17 16.47
CA GLU A 48 2.70 0.66 17.23
C GLU A 48 2.32 0.72 18.72
N GLY A 49 1.03 0.90 19.04
CA GLY A 49 0.55 0.93 20.42
C GLY A 49 0.63 -0.43 21.13
N ALA A 50 0.47 -1.53 20.40
CA ALA A 50 0.54 -2.88 20.95
C ALA A 50 1.99 -3.37 21.15
N MET A 51 2.92 -2.91 20.32
CA MET A 51 4.33 -3.31 20.41
C MET A 51 5.05 -2.57 21.54
N SER A 52 5.78 -3.32 22.38
CA SER A 52 6.62 -2.69 23.40
C SER A 52 7.87 -2.06 22.78
N ARG A 53 8.35 -0.95 23.36
CA ARG A 53 9.62 -0.31 22.96
C ARG A 53 10.82 -1.27 22.98
N GLY A 54 10.80 -2.25 23.90
CA GLY A 54 11.86 -3.26 23.99
C GLY A 54 11.84 -4.25 22.83
N MET A 55 10.65 -4.60 22.32
CA MET A 55 10.48 -5.53 21.21
C MET A 55 10.96 -4.94 19.89
N THR A 56 10.68 -3.66 19.62
CA THR A 56 11.12 -2.97 18.40
C THR A 56 12.51 -2.35 18.52
N ARG A 57 13.21 -2.52 19.66
CA ARG A 57 14.49 -1.86 19.97
C ARG A 57 14.44 -0.34 19.74
N GLY A 58 13.32 0.28 20.09
CA GLY A 58 13.09 1.71 19.93
C GLY A 58 12.72 2.17 18.52
N TRP A 59 12.63 1.26 17.53
CA TRP A 59 12.10 1.60 16.22
C TRP A 59 10.62 1.98 16.28
N ARG A 60 10.21 2.97 15.49
CA ARG A 60 8.83 3.41 15.31
C ARG A 60 8.52 3.57 13.81
N PRO A 61 7.26 3.33 13.40
CA PRO A 61 6.86 3.53 12.02
C PRO A 61 6.91 5.00 11.61
N SER A 62 7.29 5.26 10.36
CA SER A 62 7.02 6.56 9.71
C SER A 62 5.70 6.48 8.95
N TYR A 63 4.86 7.49 9.12
CA TYR A 63 3.55 7.58 8.46
C TYR A 63 3.61 8.35 7.14
N ASP A 64 4.67 9.12 6.94
CA ASP A 64 4.92 9.92 5.75
C ASP A 64 5.92 9.22 4.83
N ARG A 65 5.82 9.48 3.53
CA ARG A 65 6.88 9.14 2.57
C ARG A 65 7.81 10.34 2.44
N ASP A 66 9.11 10.10 2.53
CA ASP A 66 10.16 11.05 2.15
C ASP A 66 10.26 11.22 0.62
#